data_AF-A0A7W9J472-F1
#
_entry.id   AF-A0A7W9J472-F1
#
_cell.length_a   1.000
_cell.length_b   1.000
_cell.length_c   1.000
_cell.angle_alpha   90.00
_cell.angle_beta   90.00
_cell.angle_gamma   90.00
#
_symmetry.space_group_name_H-M   'P 1'
#
loop_
_entity.id
_entity.type
_entity.pdbx_description
1 polymer ?
#
loop_
_entity_poly.entity_id
_entity_poly.type
_entity_poly.pdbx_seq_one_letter_code
_entity_poly.pdbx_strand_id
1 'polypeptide(L)'
;MAEVAVRRESAGIVADGAFKVVLGVVFVAGAGWAGGVLGVSPWLTAIAGLVLAVAGGVEIRYVNRRARTTYLRLMVAYDLGWALTAVAGLLLAWQGNTSGGEVWIVYQAVAPVAFVVLLLRSRR
;
A
#
# COMPACT_ATOMS: atom_id res chain seq x y z
N MET A 1 -9.59 -29.20 -6.82
CA MET A 1 -9.18 -28.52 -5.56
C MET A 1 -8.06 -27.51 -5.79
N ALA A 2 -6.89 -27.92 -6.31
CA ALA A 2 -5.74 -27.03 -6.52
C ALA A 2 -6.01 -25.85 -7.47
N GLU A 3 -6.68 -26.07 -8.60
CA GLU A 3 -7.01 -25.00 -9.57
C GLU A 3 -7.93 -23.91 -8.97
N VAL A 4 -8.85 -24.29 -8.10
CA VAL A 4 -9.77 -23.37 -7.40
C VAL A 4 -9.00 -22.50 -6.40
N ALA A 5 -8.07 -23.09 -5.64
CA ALA A 5 -7.19 -22.34 -4.74
C ALA A 5 -6.30 -21.35 -5.52
N VAL A 6 -5.74 -21.80 -6.64
CA VAL A 6 -4.90 -20.99 -7.53
C VAL A 6 -5.66 -19.79 -8.08
N ARG A 7 -6.92 -19.96 -8.51
CA ARG A 7 -7.78 -18.84 -8.97
C ARG A 7 -8.15 -17.87 -7.83
N ARG A 8 -8.46 -18.37 -6.64
CA ARG A 8 -8.81 -17.54 -5.47
C ARG A 8 -7.65 -16.65 -5.03
N GLU A 9 -6.45 -17.22 -4.94
CA GLU A 9 -5.25 -16.44 -4.62
C GLU A 9 -4.95 -15.37 -5.67
N SER A 10 -5.06 -15.70 -6.96
CA SER A 10 -4.88 -14.72 -8.04
C SER A 10 -5.92 -13.60 -7.98
N ALA A 11 -7.17 -13.93 -7.66
CA ALA A 11 -8.21 -12.92 -7.44
C ALA A 11 -7.88 -12.00 -6.25
N GLY A 12 -7.33 -12.57 -5.17
CA GLY A 12 -6.85 -11.79 -4.01
C GLY A 12 -5.73 -10.80 -4.38
N ILE A 13 -4.74 -11.25 -5.15
CA ILE A 13 -3.64 -10.38 -5.63
C ILE A 13 -4.19 -9.24 -6.51
N VAL A 14 -5.12 -9.54 -7.41
CA VAL A 14 -5.72 -8.52 -8.28
C VAL A 14 -6.55 -7.54 -7.46
N ALA A 15 -7.33 -8.03 -6.49
CA ALA A 15 -8.15 -7.19 -5.62
C ALA A 15 -7.28 -6.24 -4.77
N ASP A 16 -6.18 -6.74 -4.21
CA ASP A 16 -5.20 -5.94 -3.45
C ASP A 16 -4.56 -4.84 -4.32
N GLY A 17 -4.02 -5.21 -5.49
CA GLY A 17 -3.47 -4.23 -6.41
C GLY A 17 -4.50 -3.20 -6.88
N ALA A 18 -5.75 -3.62 -7.11
CA ALA A 18 -6.84 -2.71 -7.48
C ALA A 18 -7.22 -1.76 -6.33
N PHE A 19 -7.25 -2.26 -5.09
CA PHE A 19 -7.46 -1.43 -3.91
C PHE A 19 -6.39 -0.35 -3.78
N LYS A 20 -5.11 -0.69 -3.98
CA LYS A 20 -4.01 0.28 -4.01
C LYS A 20 -4.19 1.30 -5.15
N VAL A 21 -4.54 0.87 -6.35
CA VAL A 21 -4.81 1.80 -7.46
C VAL A 21 -5.91 2.79 -7.10
N VAL A 22 -7.04 2.30 -6.58
CA VAL A 22 -8.17 3.15 -6.19
C VAL A 22 -7.78 4.11 -5.08
N LEU A 23 -7.16 3.60 -4.00
CA LEU A 23 -6.71 4.43 -2.88
C LEU A 23 -5.72 5.51 -3.34
N GLY A 24 -4.78 5.14 -4.22
CA GLY A 24 -3.82 6.06 -4.80
C GLY A 24 -4.48 7.16 -5.61
N VAL A 25 -5.45 6.82 -6.47
CA VAL A 25 -6.25 7.79 -7.23
C VAL A 25 -7.03 8.72 -6.30
N VAL A 26 -7.62 8.20 -5.22
CA VAL A 26 -8.33 9.00 -4.22
C VAL A 26 -7.38 10.00 -3.54
N PHE A 27 -6.15 9.60 -3.21
CA PHE A 27 -5.16 10.53 -2.66
C PHE A 27 -4.66 11.57 -3.64
N VAL A 28 -4.53 11.23 -4.92
CA VAL A 28 -4.14 12.22 -5.94
C VAL A 28 -5.29 13.21 -6.17
N ALA A 29 -6.51 12.72 -6.40
CA ALA A 29 -7.67 13.57 -6.69
C ALA A 29 -8.13 14.38 -5.47
N GLY A 30 -8.04 13.79 -4.29
CA GLY A 30 -8.48 14.36 -3.02
C GLY A 30 -7.34 14.92 -2.17
N ALA A 31 -6.16 15.17 -2.73
CA ALA A 31 -4.93 15.48 -1.98
C ALA A 31 -5.10 16.60 -0.94
N GLY A 32 -5.79 17.68 -1.29
CA GLY A 32 -6.05 18.79 -0.37
C GLY A 32 -6.97 18.40 0.80
N TRP A 33 -8.07 17.72 0.51
CA TRP A 33 -9.02 17.27 1.53
C TRP A 33 -8.42 16.18 2.42
N ALA A 34 -7.83 15.14 1.82
CA ALA A 34 -7.19 14.05 2.54
C ALA A 34 -5.99 14.54 3.37
N GLY A 35 -5.16 15.44 2.82
CA GLY A 35 -4.09 16.11 3.55
C GLY A 35 -4.61 16.90 4.75
N GLY A 36 -5.69 17.66 4.58
CA GLY A 36 -6.33 18.38 5.67
C GLY A 36 -6.87 17.47 6.78
N VAL A 37 -7.53 16.36 6.43
CA VAL A 37 -8.04 15.38 7.40
C VAL A 37 -6.90 14.68 8.15
N LEU A 38 -5.81 14.37 7.45
CA LEU A 38 -4.66 13.67 8.04
C LEU A 38 -3.67 14.62 8.74
N GLY A 39 -3.79 15.94 8.58
CA GLY A 39 -2.81 16.90 9.06
C GLY A 39 -1.48 16.86 8.28
N VAL A 40 -1.52 16.49 6.99
CA VAL A 40 -0.34 16.30 6.14
C VAL A 40 -0.37 17.26 4.95
N SER A 41 0.82 17.65 4.48
CA SER A 41 0.96 18.44 3.25
C SER A 41 0.28 17.76 2.05
N PRO A 42 -0.60 18.47 1.30
CA PRO A 42 -1.29 17.91 0.13
C PRO A 42 -0.34 17.32 -0.93
N TRP A 43 0.85 17.92 -1.10
CA TRP A 43 1.84 17.40 -2.05
C TRP A 43 2.39 16.04 -1.64
N LEU A 44 2.62 15.81 -0.34
CA LEU A 44 3.05 14.51 0.17
C LEU A 44 1.94 13.46 -0.02
N THR A 45 0.69 13.84 0.23
CA THR A 45 -0.48 12.97 -0.01
C THR A 45 -0.60 12.61 -1.49
N ALA A 46 -0.43 13.57 -2.40
CA ALA A 46 -0.46 13.32 -3.84
C ALA A 46 0.67 12.40 -4.31
N ILE A 47 1.91 12.61 -3.82
CA ILE A 47 3.06 11.75 -4.15
C ILE A 47 2.83 10.33 -3.64
N ALA A 48 2.41 10.18 -2.37
CA ALA A 48 2.09 8.88 -1.81
C ALA A 48 1.00 8.18 -2.65
N GLY A 49 -0.05 8.92 -3.04
CA GLY A 49 -1.11 8.40 -3.90
C GLY A 49 -0.60 7.91 -5.27
N LEU A 50 0.27 8.69 -5.93
CA LEU A 50 0.86 8.32 -7.21
C LEU A 50 1.71 7.04 -7.08
N VAL A 51 2.55 6.97 -6.05
CA VAL A 51 3.39 5.80 -5.77
C VAL A 51 2.53 4.57 -5.53
N LEU A 52 1.48 4.70 -4.72
CA LEU A 52 0.56 3.61 -4.40
C LEU A 52 -0.17 3.10 -5.66
N ALA A 53 -0.61 4.02 -6.53
CA ALA A 53 -1.28 3.66 -7.77
C ALA A 53 -0.34 2.93 -8.75
N VAL A 54 0.89 3.42 -8.91
CA VAL A 54 1.88 2.76 -9.76
C VAL A 54 2.23 1.38 -9.20
N ALA A 55 2.44 1.26 -7.89
CA ALA A 55 2.76 -0.02 -7.26
C ALA A 55 1.63 -1.05 -7.41
N GLY A 56 0.38 -0.66 -7.15
CA GLY A 56 -0.79 -1.53 -7.36
C GLY A 56 -0.94 -1.97 -8.82
N GLY A 57 -0.69 -1.06 -9.78
CA GLY A 57 -0.69 -1.41 -11.20
C GLY A 57 0.39 -2.43 -11.58
N VAL A 58 1.58 -2.32 -10.98
CA VAL A 58 2.64 -3.32 -11.14
C VAL A 58 2.21 -4.67 -10.56
N GLU A 59 1.61 -4.70 -9.37
CA GLU A 59 1.13 -5.95 -8.76
C GLU A 59 0.13 -6.70 -9.66
N ILE A 60 -0.88 -6.00 -10.19
CA ILE A 60 -1.87 -6.56 -11.11
C ILE A 60 -1.17 -7.15 -12.36
N ARG A 61 -0.19 -6.45 -12.93
CA ARG A 61 0.53 -6.89 -14.13
C ARG A 61 1.39 -8.14 -13.88
N TYR A 62 1.88 -8.32 -12.67
CA TYR A 62 2.82 -9.39 -12.32
C TYR A 62 2.18 -10.62 -11.66
N VAL A 63 0.86 -10.62 -11.43
CA VAL A 63 0.11 -11.72 -10.79
C VAL A 63 0.38 -13.11 -11.39
N ASN A 64 0.62 -13.18 -12.70
CA ASN A 64 0.81 -14.44 -13.43
C ASN A 64 2.29 -14.85 -13.61
N ARG A 65 3.25 -14.07 -13.11
CA ARG A 65 4.68 -14.25 -13.44
C ARG A 65 5.57 -14.66 -12.26
N ARG A 66 5.03 -14.91 -11.05
CA ARG A 66 5.84 -15.06 -9.83
C ARG A 66 5.39 -16.15 -8.87
N ALA A 67 6.35 -16.61 -8.05
CA ALA A 67 6.13 -17.53 -6.95
C ALA A 67 5.21 -16.90 -5.89
N ARG A 68 3.99 -17.44 -5.80
CA ARG A 68 2.88 -16.96 -4.96
C ARG A 68 3.22 -16.84 -3.47
N THR A 69 4.05 -17.74 -2.96
CA THR A 69 4.50 -17.73 -1.55
C THR A 69 5.26 -16.46 -1.19
N THR A 70 6.08 -15.93 -2.10
CA THR A 70 6.82 -14.68 -1.84
C THR A 70 5.87 -13.49 -1.84
N TYR A 71 4.90 -13.45 -2.76
CA TYR A 71 3.89 -12.38 -2.78
C TYR A 71 3.12 -12.34 -1.45
N LEU A 72 2.58 -13.48 -0.99
CA LEU A 72 1.81 -13.54 0.25
C LEU A 72 2.62 -13.09 1.47
N ARG A 73 3.90 -13.48 1.56
CA ARG A 73 4.79 -13.03 2.65
C ARG A 73 5.02 -11.52 2.62
N LEU A 74 5.27 -10.96 1.44
CA LEU A 74 5.44 -9.52 1.28
C LEU A 74 4.13 -8.77 1.61
N MET A 75 2.98 -9.33 1.25
CA MET A 75 1.66 -8.73 1.51
C MET A 75 1.36 -8.70 3.00
N VAL A 76 1.57 -9.81 3.71
CA VAL A 76 1.43 -9.84 5.17
C VAL A 76 2.36 -8.82 5.83
N ALA A 77 3.61 -8.71 5.39
CA ALA A 77 4.54 -7.72 5.94
C ALA A 77 4.09 -6.27 5.65
N TYR A 78 3.55 -6.01 4.46
CA TYR A 78 2.98 -4.72 4.09
C TYR A 78 1.76 -4.38 4.96
N ASP A 79 0.79 -5.28 5.08
CA ASP A 79 -0.43 -5.03 5.85
C ASP A 79 -0.15 -4.84 7.34
N LEU A 80 0.80 -5.60 7.90
CA LEU A 80 1.26 -5.41 9.26
C LEU A 80 1.90 -4.03 9.45
N GLY A 81 2.76 -3.59 8.53
CA GLY A 81 3.36 -2.26 8.60
C GLY A 81 2.31 -1.15 8.48
N TRP A 82 1.31 -1.34 7.62
CA TRP A 82 0.19 -0.40 7.47
C TRP A 82 -0.63 -0.29 8.77
N ALA A 83 -0.96 -1.43 9.39
CA ALA A 83 -1.68 -1.45 10.66
C ALA A 83 -0.85 -0.84 11.80
N LEU A 84 0.44 -1.18 11.88
CA LEU A 84 1.35 -0.65 12.91
C LEU A 84 1.53 0.87 12.79
N THR A 85 1.62 1.40 11.57
CA THR A 85 1.72 2.86 11.37
C THR A 85 0.42 3.59 11.68
N ALA A 86 -0.74 2.96 11.44
CA ALA A 86 -2.02 3.48 11.92
C ALA A 86 -2.10 3.50 13.45
N VAL A 87 -1.66 2.43 14.12
CA VAL A 87 -1.57 2.38 15.60
C VAL A 87 -0.60 3.43 16.12
N ALA A 88 0.58 3.58 15.51
CA ALA A 88 1.54 4.61 15.89
C ALA A 88 0.95 6.02 15.73
N GLY A 89 0.25 6.28 14.62
CA GLY A 89 -0.44 7.55 14.40
C GLY A 89 -1.51 7.83 15.45
N LEU A 90 -2.30 6.83 15.85
CA LEU A 90 -3.27 6.94 16.93
C LEU A 90 -2.61 7.23 18.29
N LEU A 91 -1.52 6.54 18.60
CA LEU A 91 -0.76 6.78 19.84
C LEU A 91 -0.19 8.20 19.88
N LEU A 92 0.34 8.71 18.76
CA LEU A 92 0.81 10.09 18.65
C LEU A 92 -0.33 11.08 18.87
N ALA A 93 -1.49 10.85 18.27
CA ALA A 93 -2.67 11.70 18.46
C ALA A 93 -3.13 11.71 19.93
N TRP A 94 -3.13 10.56 20.62
CA TRP A 94 -3.43 10.50 22.06
C TRP A 94 -2.42 11.24 22.93
N GLN A 95 -1.18 11.39 22.48
CA GLN A 95 -0.15 12.18 23.16
C GLN A 95 -0.22 13.67 22.80
N GLY A 96 -1.21 14.10 22.00
CA GLY A 96 -1.35 15.48 21.53
C GLY A 96 -0.42 15.86 20.39
N ASN A 97 0.24 14.88 19.74
CA ASN A 97 1.12 15.10 18.60
C ASN A 97 0.34 15.02 17.28
N THR A 98 0.57 15.98 16.38
CA THR A 98 -0.11 16.11 15.08
C THR A 98 0.58 15.34 13.94
N SER A 99 1.76 14.77 14.15
CA SER A 99 2.53 14.04 13.13
C SER A 99 2.00 12.64 12.81
N GLY A 100 0.88 12.20 13.42
CA GLY A 100 0.32 10.87 13.19
C GLY A 100 -0.03 10.60 11.71
N GLY A 101 -0.55 11.60 11.00
CA GLY A 101 -0.82 11.47 9.56
C GLY A 101 0.44 11.39 8.72
N GLU A 102 1.52 12.08 9.12
CA GLU A 102 2.80 12.06 8.39
C GLU A 102 3.42 10.67 8.44
N VAL A 103 3.41 10.03 9.62
CA VAL A 103 3.88 8.64 9.78
C VAL A 103 3.16 7.71 8.82
N TRP A 104 1.84 7.84 8.75
CA TRP A 104 1.02 7.00 7.90
C TRP A 104 1.21 7.30 6.41
N ILE A 105 1.27 8.56 5.99
CA ILE A 105 1.50 8.94 4.58
C ILE A 105 2.90 8.58 4.10
N VAL A 106 3.93 8.73 4.93
CA VAL A 106 5.30 8.31 4.59
C VAL A 106 5.34 6.80 4.37
N TYR A 107 4.62 6.01 5.19
CA TYR A 107 4.49 4.58 4.96
C TYR A 107 3.89 4.27 3.59
N GLN A 108 2.81 4.96 3.22
CA GLN A 108 2.15 4.83 1.91
C GLN A 108 3.06 5.25 0.74
N ALA A 109 4.08 6.09 0.98
CA ALA A 109 5.05 6.46 -0.05
C ALA A 109 6.24 5.49 -0.17
N VAL A 110 6.67 4.86 0.93
CA VAL A 110 7.90 4.04 0.94
C VAL A 110 7.60 2.55 0.79
N ALA A 111 6.59 2.05 1.50
CA ALA A 111 6.29 0.63 1.55
C ALA A 111 5.88 0.02 0.19
N PRO A 112 5.07 0.69 -0.66
CA PRO A 112 4.75 0.14 -1.98
C PRO A 112 5.97 0.04 -2.91
N VAL A 113 6.90 0.99 -2.81
CA VAL A 113 8.17 0.93 -3.56
C VAL A 113 9.00 -0.26 -3.11
N ALA A 114 9.16 -0.43 -1.80
CA ALA A 114 9.89 -1.58 -1.24
C ALA A 114 9.24 -2.90 -1.64
N PHE A 115 7.91 -2.98 -1.57
CA PHE A 115 7.13 -4.14 -2.00
C PHE A 115 7.41 -4.50 -3.46
N VAL A 116 7.28 -3.54 -4.37
CA VAL A 116 7.54 -3.74 -5.80
C VAL A 116 8.99 -4.15 -6.04
N VAL A 117 9.96 -3.48 -5.42
CA VAL A 117 11.38 -3.81 -5.58
C VAL A 117 11.67 -5.24 -5.13
N LEU A 118 11.14 -5.66 -3.97
CA LEU A 118 11.32 -7.01 -3.46
C LEU A 118 10.61 -8.06 -4.33
N LEU A 119 9.41 -7.75 -4.81
CA LEU A 119 8.67 -8.60 -5.75
C LEU A 119 9.42 -8.76 -7.08
N LEU A 120 10.06 -7.70 -7.56
CA LEU A 120 10.88 -7.76 -8.78
C LEU A 120 12.19 -8.52 -8.54
N ARG A 121 12.80 -8.41 -7.35
CA ARG A 121 14.05 -9.10 -7.00
C ARG A 121 13.89 -10.57 -6.67
N SER A 122 12.71 -11.04 -6.30
CA SER A 122 12.45 -12.46 -5.98
C SER A 122 12.47 -13.41 -7.19
N ARG A 123 13.32 -13.15 -8.20
CA ARG A 123 13.43 -13.98 -9.42
C ARG A 123 14.09 -15.30 -9.04
N ARG A 124 13.27 -16.31 -8.76
CA ARG A 124 13.61 -17.72 -8.84
C ARG A 124 12.40 -18.48 -9.35
#